data_AF-A0A6B3FWX4-F1
#
_entry.id   AF-A0A6B3FWX4-F1
#
_cell.length_a   1.000
_cell.length_b   1.000
_cell.length_c   1.000
_cell.angle_alpha   90.00
_cell.angle_beta   90.00
_cell.angle_gamma   90.00
#
_symmetry.space_group_name_H-M   'P 1'
#
loop_
_entity.id
_entity.type
_entity.pdbx_description
1 polymer ?
#
loop_
_entity_poly.entity_id
_entity_poly.type
_entity_poly.pdbx_seq_one_letter_code
_entity_poly.pdbx_strand_id
1 'polypeptide(L)'
;MTAPERVDQALLTCAVVLVLIAGALLLARIWRGPSMLDRAISLDVCAALIIAGLAAKSAFARDPFYFPIMLVLAFLGFTGS
;
A
#
# COMPACT_ATOMS: atom_id res chain seq x y z
N MET A 1 -6.81 8.99 26.56
CA MET A 1 -5.93 9.03 25.37
C MET A 1 -4.75 9.92 25.69
N THR A 2 -3.56 9.34 25.74
CA THR A 2 -2.32 10.10 25.96
C THR A 2 -1.97 10.91 24.70
N ALA A 3 -1.19 11.99 24.84
CA ALA A 3 -0.73 12.79 23.70
C ALA A 3 -0.05 11.94 22.58
N PRO A 4 0.86 10.99 22.87
CA PRO A 4 1.48 10.17 21.82
C PRO A 4 0.51 9.24 21.09
N GLU A 5 -0.48 8.66 21.78
CA GLU A 5 -1.49 7.81 21.15
C GLU A 5 -2.32 8.57 20.10
N ARG A 6 -2.63 9.84 20.35
CA ARG A 6 -3.36 10.68 19.38
C ARG A 6 -2.54 10.96 18.13
N VAL A 7 -1.23 11.18 18.29
CA VAL A 7 -0.32 11.41 17.17
C VAL A 7 -0.20 10.15 16.32
N ASP A 8 -0.01 8.99 16.95
CA ASP A 8 0.06 7.69 16.26
C ASP A 8 -1.22 7.42 15.44
N GLN A 9 -2.40 7.63 16.04
CA GLN A 9 -3.68 7.48 15.34
C GLN A 9 -3.84 8.46 14.17
N ALA A 10 -3.43 9.72 14.35
CA ALA A 10 -3.48 10.72 13.28
C ALA A 10 -2.57 10.33 12.12
N LEU A 11 -1.34 9.87 12.41
CA LEU A 11 -0.39 9.42 11.41
C LEU A 11 -0.90 8.20 10.64
N LEU A 12 -1.44 7.20 11.34
CA LEU A 12 -2.03 6.01 10.71
C LEU A 12 -3.23 6.37 9.83
N THR A 13 -4.09 7.28 10.28
CA THR A 13 -5.25 7.75 9.50
C THR A 13 -4.78 8.47 8.24
N CYS A 14 -3.82 9.39 8.36
CA CYS A 14 -3.23 10.09 7.22
C CYS A 14 -2.58 9.12 6.23
N ALA A 15 -1.83 8.11 6.72
CA ALA A 15 -1.20 7.10 5.87
C ALA A 15 -2.24 6.33 5.05
N VAL A 16 -3.32 5.86 5.69
CA VAL A 16 -4.41 5.14 4.99
C VAL A 16 -5.09 6.03 3.96
N VAL A 17 -5.39 7.29 4.30
CA VAL A 17 -5.98 8.25 3.36
C VAL A 17 -5.08 8.46 2.14
N LEU A 18 -3.78 8.65 2.33
CA LEU A 18 -2.82 8.83 1.24
C LEU A 18 -2.71 7.57 0.37
N VAL A 19 -2.71 6.37 0.96
CA VAL A 19 -2.71 5.10 0.23
C VAL A 19 -3.98 4.96 -0.62
N LEU A 20 -5.15 5.33 -0.11
CA LEU A 20 -6.40 5.29 -0.87
C LEU A 20 -6.39 6.29 -2.04
N ILE A 21 -5.90 7.51 -1.81
CA ILE A 21 -5.74 8.50 -2.89
C ILE A 21 -4.77 7.98 -3.96
N ALA A 22 -3.63 7.42 -3.55
CA ALA A 22 -2.66 6.82 -4.46
C ALA A 22 -3.27 5.65 -5.25
N GLY A 23 -4.10 4.82 -4.62
CA GLY A 23 -4.84 3.74 -5.29
C GLY A 23 -5.83 4.26 -6.34
N ALA A 24 -6.59 5.31 -6.03
CA ALA A 24 -7.49 5.93 -7.00
C ALA A 24 -6.74 6.51 -8.20
N LEU A 25 -5.61 7.19 -7.96
CA LEU A 25 -4.74 7.71 -9.01
C LEU A 25 -4.11 6.58 -9.86
N LEU A 26 -3.73 5.48 -9.22
CA LEU A 26 -3.19 4.31 -9.91
C LEU A 26 -4.24 3.69 -10.84
N LEU A 27 -5.48 3.52 -10.38
CA LEU A 27 -6.57 3.02 -11.22
C LEU A 27 -6.79 3.93 -12.44
N ALA A 28 -6.76 5.25 -12.24
CA ALA A 28 -6.83 6.20 -13.35
C ALA A 28 -5.65 6.06 -14.33
N ARG A 29 -4.44 5.76 -13.84
CA ARG A 29 -3.24 5.51 -14.66
C ARG A 29 -3.37 4.22 -15.47
N ILE A 30 -3.80 3.12 -14.84
CA ILE A 30 -4.02 1.82 -15.51
C ILE A 30 -5.00 1.98 -16.67
N TRP A 31 -6.07 2.73 -16.47
CA TRP A 31 -7.11 2.94 -17.48
C TRP A 31 -6.64 3.79 -18.66
N ARG A 32 -5.79 4.79 -18.42
CA ARG A 32 -5.26 5.68 -19.47
C ARG A 32 -3.99 5.16 -20.15
N GLY A 33 -3.31 4.15 -19.59
CA GLY A 33 -2.02 3.67 -20.05
C GLY A 33 -2.05 3.18 -21.52
N PRO A 34 -1.32 3.83 -22.44
CA PRO A 34 -1.31 3.48 -23.86
C PRO A 34 -0.44 2.25 -24.16
N SER A 35 0.58 1.98 -23.34
CA SER A 35 1.54 0.89 -23.54
C SER A 35 1.33 -0.28 -22.58
N MET A 36 1.72 -1.49 -23.00
CA MET A 36 1.78 -2.66 -22.11
C MET A 36 2.78 -2.46 -20.97
N LEU A 37 3.86 -1.70 -21.21
CA LEU A 37 4.86 -1.36 -20.20
C LEU A 37 4.27 -0.51 -19.07
N ASP A 38 3.47 0.51 -19.39
CA ASP A 38 2.81 1.34 -18.37
C ASP A 38 1.87 0.53 -17.47
N ARG A 39 1.22 -0.48 -18.05
CA ARG A 39 0.34 -1.39 -17.30
C ARG A 39 1.14 -2.32 -16.38
N ALA A 40 2.28 -2.84 -16.85
CA ALA A 40 3.17 -3.66 -16.03
C ALA A 40 3.71 -2.88 -14.83
N ILE A 41 4.22 -1.66 -15.04
CA ILE A 41 4.68 -0.78 -13.96
C ILE A 41 3.53 -0.45 -13.00
N SER A 42 2.33 -0.22 -13.52
CA SER A 42 1.17 0.06 -12.66
C SER A 42 0.75 -1.14 -11.81
N LEU A 43 0.99 -2.37 -12.27
CA LEU A 43 0.75 -3.58 -11.47
C LEU A 43 1.77 -3.72 -10.33
N ASP A 44 3.03 -3.37 -10.56
CA ASP A 44 4.04 -3.34 -9.48
C ASP A 44 3.67 -2.31 -8.40
N VAL A 45 3.28 -1.10 -8.82
CA VAL A 45 2.77 -0.07 -7.88
C VAL A 45 1.51 -0.55 -7.14
N CYS A 46 0.66 -1.36 -7.77
CA CYS A 46 -0.50 -1.95 -7.11
C CYS A 46 -0.07 -2.88 -5.96
N ALA A 47 0.92 -3.75 -6.18
CA ALA A 47 1.47 -4.61 -5.15
C ALA A 47 2.05 -3.79 -3.98
N ALA A 48 2.78 -2.71 -4.27
CA ALA A 48 3.30 -1.80 -3.25
C ALA A 48 2.19 -1.15 -2.41
N LEU A 49 1.08 -0.72 -3.02
CA LEU A 49 -0.07 -0.16 -2.29
C LEU A 49 -0.77 -1.20 -1.40
N ILE A 50 -0.88 -2.45 -1.86
CA ILE A 50 -1.41 -3.55 -1.04
C ILE A 50 -0.53 -3.76 0.19
N ILE A 51 0.80 -3.80 0.02
CA ILE A 51 1.75 -3.93 1.12
C ILE A 51 1.61 -2.77 2.11
N ALA A 52 1.50 -1.53 1.62
CA ALA A 52 1.31 -0.35 2.47
C ALA A 52 0.00 -0.41 3.28
N GLY A 53 -1.10 -0.86 2.67
CA GLY A 53 -2.37 -1.06 3.37
C GLY A 53 -2.30 -2.13 4.46
N LEU A 54 -1.65 -3.27 4.17
CA LEU A 54 -1.42 -4.33 5.16
C LEU A 54 -0.50 -3.88 6.30
N ALA A 55 0.51 -3.06 6.01
CA ALA A 55 1.38 -2.48 7.01
C ALA A 55 0.60 -1.57 7.96
N ALA A 56 -0.25 -0.67 7.44
CA ALA A 56 -1.11 0.18 8.25
C ALA A 56 -2.09 -0.65 9.11
N LYS A 57 -2.65 -1.73 8.56
CA LYS A 57 -3.54 -2.65 9.29
C LYS A 57 -2.84 -3.37 10.44
N SER A 58 -1.61 -3.84 10.19
CA SER A 58 -0.78 -4.50 11.21
C SER A 58 -0.34 -3.53 12.30
N ALA A 59 0.04 -2.30 11.93
CA ALA A 59 0.38 -1.25 12.87
C ALA A 59 -0.81 -0.86 13.76
N PHE A 60 -2.00 -0.71 13.17
CA PHE A 60 -3.23 -0.43 13.92
C PHE A 60 -3.61 -1.56 14.88
N ALA A 61 -3.55 -2.82 14.42
CA ALA A 61 -3.86 -3.99 15.24
C ALA A 61 -2.77 -4.33 16.27
N ARG A 62 -1.57 -3.74 16.13
CA ARG A 62 -0.36 -4.06 16.91
C ARG A 62 -0.03 -5.56 16.88
N ASP A 63 -0.22 -6.17 15.71
CA ASP A 63 -0.05 -7.60 15.48
C ASP A 63 0.71 -7.85 14.15
N PRO A 64 1.79 -8.65 14.14
CA PRO A 64 2.59 -8.95 12.96
C PRO A 64 1.96 -9.97 11.97
N PHE A 65 0.72 -10.41 12.18
CA PHE A 65 0.06 -11.47 11.39
C PHE A 65 0.23 -11.36 9.85
N TYR A 66 0.24 -10.15 9.28
CA TYR A 66 0.36 -9.95 7.82
C TYR A 66 1.79 -9.85 7.30
N PHE A 67 2.81 -9.81 8.16
CA PHE A 67 4.19 -9.64 7.73
C PHE A 67 4.65 -10.73 6.73
N PRO A 68 4.31 -12.02 6.90
CA PRO A 68 4.66 -13.04 5.92
C PRO A 68 4.03 -12.79 4.54
N ILE A 69 2.76 -12.35 4.49
CA ILE A 69 2.07 -12.02 3.24
C ILE A 69 2.72 -10.80 2.57
N MET A 70 3.05 -9.77 3.34
CA MET A 70 3.76 -8.60 2.82
C MET A 70 5.11 -8.98 2.21
N LEU A 71 5.84 -9.90 2.85
CA LEU A 71 7.12 -10.42 2.34
C LEU A 71 6.93 -11.15 1.01
N VAL A 72 5.94 -12.03 0.90
CA VAL A 72 5.63 -12.74 -0.36
C VAL A 72 5.25 -11.76 -1.46
N LEU A 73 4.42 -10.75 -1.16
CA LEU A 73 4.04 -9.71 -2.13
C LEU A 73 5.23 -8.87 -2.58
N ALA A 74 6.17 -8.56 -1.67
CA ALA A 74 7.39 -7.81 -2.01
C ALA A 74 8.27 -8.60 -2.99
N PHE A 75 8.42 -9.92 -2.77
CA PHE A 75 9.11 -10.78 -3.73
C PHE A 75 8.37 -10.85 -5.06
N LEU A 76 7.04 -11.00 -5.04
CA LEU A 76 6.24 -11.09 -6.26
C LEU A 76 6.37 -9.83 -7.12
N GLY A 77 6.26 -8.64 -6.52
CA GLY A 77 6.44 -7.36 -7.21
C GLY A 77 7.83 -7.23 -7.81
N PHE A 78 8.88 -7.54 -7.03
CA PHE A 78 10.26 -7.52 -7.52
C PHE A 78 10.50 -8.49 -8.70
N THR A 79 9.98 -9.72 -8.63
CA THR A 79 10.16 -10.71 -9.71
C THR A 79 9.34 -10.42 -10.97
N GLY A 80 8.26 -9.65 -10.84
CA GLY A 80 7.33 -9.33 -11.93
C GLY A 80 7.61 -8.01 -12.65
N SER A 81 8.50 -7.17 -12.11
CA SER A 81 8.99 -5.93 -12.72
C SER A 81 10.15 -6.17 -13.68
#